data_AF-A0A712CR70-F1
#
_entry.id   AF-A0A712CR70-F1
#
_cell.length_a   1.000
_cell.length_b   1.000
_cell.length_c   1.000
_cell.angle_alpha   90.00
_cell.angle_beta   90.00
_cell.angle_gamma   90.00
#
_symmetry.space_group_name_H-M   'P 1'
#
loop_
_entity.id
_entity.type
_entity.pdbx_description
1 polymer ?
#
loop_
_entity_poly.entity_id
_entity_poly.type
_entity_poly.pdbx_seq_one_letter_code
_entity_poly.pdbx_strand_id
1 'polypeptide(L)'
;MAETILDVCCGSRMFWFNKQDSRAVFADIRAEEHTLCDGRRLVISPDLIADFRALPFADSSFPVVVFDPPHLERVGQTAWMGKKYGRLNKKTWRSDLRAGFKEAFRVLRPHGVLI
;
A
#
# COMPACT_ATOMS: atom_id res chain seq x y z
N MET A 1 -11.99 -6.44 -17.48
CA MET A 1 -10.66 -6.01 -17.98
C MET A 1 -9.61 -6.70 -17.13
N ALA A 2 -8.43 -7.03 -17.67
CA ALA A 2 -7.38 -7.63 -16.85
C ALA A 2 -6.82 -6.58 -15.88
N GLU A 3 -6.64 -6.96 -14.61
CA GLU A 3 -5.93 -6.16 -13.63
C GLU A 3 -4.45 -6.12 -14.03
N THR A 4 -3.93 -4.91 -14.27
CA THR A 4 -2.58 -4.68 -14.82
C THR A 4 -1.71 -3.88 -13.88
N ILE A 5 -2.26 -3.31 -12.81
CA ILE A 5 -1.55 -2.48 -11.84
C ILE A 5 -1.75 -3.09 -10.46
N LEU A 6 -0.67 -3.20 -9.68
CA LEU A 6 -0.75 -3.54 -8.27
C LEU A 6 -0.32 -2.33 -7.44
N ASP A 7 -1.20 -1.81 -6.59
CA ASP A 7 -0.84 -0.87 -5.53
C ASP A 7 -0.70 -1.64 -4.22
N VAL A 8 0.52 -1.75 -3.70
CA VAL A 8 0.82 -2.63 -2.55
C VAL A 8 0.57 -1.97 -1.19
N CYS A 9 0.30 -0.67 -1.16
CA CYS A 9 0.13 0.13 0.07
C CYS A 9 -1.00 1.16 -0.10
N CYS A 10 -2.16 0.72 -0.60
CA CYS A 10 -3.15 1.62 -1.18
C CYS A 10 -3.75 2.63 -0.19
N GLY A 11 -3.75 2.33 1.12
CA GLY A 11 -4.40 3.15 2.15
C GLY A 11 -5.83 3.49 1.77
N SER A 12 -6.18 4.78 1.83
CA SER A 12 -7.50 5.30 1.39
C SER A 12 -7.57 5.63 -0.11
N ARG A 13 -6.69 5.02 -0.90
CA ARG A 13 -6.51 5.17 -2.35
C ARG A 13 -6.25 6.62 -2.76
N MET A 14 -5.39 7.32 -2.01
CA MET A 14 -5.10 8.74 -2.24
C MET A 14 -4.18 9.00 -3.42
N PHE A 15 -3.34 8.04 -3.79
CA PHE A 15 -2.54 8.08 -5.01
C PHE A 15 -3.42 8.15 -6.27
N TRP A 16 -4.66 7.67 -6.19
CA TRP A 16 -5.54 7.44 -7.32
C TRP A 16 -6.59 8.54 -7.48
N PHE A 17 -6.70 9.09 -8.69
CA PHE A 17 -7.82 9.95 -9.06
C PHE A 17 -9.14 9.16 -9.10
N ASN A 18 -9.15 8.04 -9.83
CA ASN A 18 -10.25 7.08 -9.79
C ASN A 18 -9.96 6.01 -8.73
N LYS A 19 -10.64 6.10 -7.58
CA LYS A 19 -10.49 5.14 -6.47
C LYS A 19 -11.03 3.74 -6.77
N GLN A 20 -11.79 3.58 -7.86
CA GLN A 20 -12.37 2.32 -8.31
C GLN A 20 -11.83 1.94 -9.69
N ASP A 21 -10.58 2.33 -9.99
CA ASP A 21 -9.96 1.98 -11.27
C ASP A 21 -9.82 0.46 -11.39
N SER A 22 -10.64 -0.15 -12.24
CA SER A 22 -10.70 -1.61 -12.42
C SER A 22 -9.44 -2.22 -13.04
N ARG A 23 -8.44 -1.41 -13.40
CA ARG A 23 -7.13 -1.89 -13.84
C ARG A 23 -6.21 -2.19 -12.67
N ALA A 24 -6.53 -1.70 -11.47
CA ALA A 24 -5.69 -1.81 -10.30
C ALA A 24 -6.24 -2.83 -9.30
N VAL A 25 -5.34 -3.63 -8.72
CA VAL A 25 -5.57 -4.33 -7.47
C VAL A 25 -5.04 -3.46 -6.35
N PHE A 26 -5.91 -3.12 -5.40
CA PHE A 26 -5.54 -2.34 -4.23
C PHE A 26 -5.25 -3.27 -3.06
N ALA A 27 -4.00 -3.31 -2.60
CA ALA A 27 -3.58 -4.07 -1.43
C ALA A 27 -3.14 -3.16 -0.28
N ASP A 28 -3.49 -3.53 0.94
CA ASP A 28 -3.01 -2.91 2.18
C ASP A 28 -3.05 -3.97 3.29
N ILE A 29 -2.19 -3.87 4.29
CA ILE A 29 -2.22 -4.77 5.44
C ILE A 29 -3.42 -4.47 6.37
N ARG A 30 -4.08 -3.33 6.17
CA ARG A 30 -5.18 -2.83 6.99
C ARG A 30 -6.50 -2.89 6.23
N ALA A 31 -7.56 -3.18 6.97
CA ALA A 31 -8.94 -2.90 6.59
C ALA A 31 -9.61 -2.22 7.78
N GLU A 32 -9.73 -0.90 7.72
CA GLU A 32 -10.03 -0.07 8.88
C GLU A 32 -10.92 1.13 8.51
N GLU A 33 -11.70 1.58 9.50
CA GLU A 33 -12.52 2.77 9.40
C GLU A 33 -12.31 3.66 10.63
N HIS A 34 -12.11 4.95 10.39
CA HIS A 34 -11.90 5.94 11.44
C HIS A 34 -12.66 7.23 11.16
N THR A 35 -13.07 7.93 12.22
CA THR A 35 -13.42 9.35 12.16
C THR A 35 -12.20 10.16 12.56
N LEU A 36 -11.77 11.08 11.70
CA LEU A 36 -10.65 11.99 11.95
C LEU A 36 -11.07 13.10 12.93
N CYS A 37 -10.10 13.82 13.48
CA CYS A 37 -10.34 14.88 14.47
C CYS A 37 -11.20 16.05 13.93
N ASP A 38 -11.29 16.21 12.61
CA ASP A 38 -12.13 17.20 11.93
C ASP A 38 -13.48 16.63 11.47
N GLY A 39 -13.86 15.43 11.92
CA GLY A 39 -15.13 14.79 11.59
C GLY A 39 -15.14 14.05 10.24
N ARG A 40 -14.09 14.13 9.43
CA ARG A 40 -14.03 13.39 8.16
C ARG A 40 -13.88 11.89 8.40
N ARG A 41 -14.55 11.11 7.57
CA ARG A 41 -14.42 9.64 7.55
C ARG A 41 -13.18 9.23 6.75
N LEU A 42 -12.33 8.41 7.34
CA LEU A 42 -11.20 7.74 6.71
C LEU A 42 -11.55 6.26 6.59
N VAL A 43 -11.59 5.76 5.36
CA VAL A 43 -11.83 4.34 5.07
C VAL A 43 -10.62 3.78 4.33
N ILE A 44 -10.06 2.71 4.88
CA ILE A 44 -9.03 1.89 4.24
C ILE A 44 -9.71 0.55 3.94
N SER A 45 -10.01 0.33 2.67
CA SER A 45 -10.70 -0.88 2.19
C SER A 45 -9.98 -1.36 0.94
N PRO A 46 -8.91 -2.16 1.07
CA PRO A 46 -8.25 -2.76 -0.06
C PRO A 46 -9.14 -3.85 -0.69
N ASP A 47 -8.84 -4.23 -1.93
CA ASP A 47 -9.43 -5.43 -2.54
C ASP A 47 -8.78 -6.70 -1.93
N LEU A 48 -7.52 -6.58 -1.51
CA LEU A 48 -6.74 -7.65 -0.90
C LEU A 48 -6.04 -7.18 0.37
N ILE A 49 -6.31 -7.85 1.49
CA ILE A 49 -5.53 -7.64 2.71
C ILE A 49 -4.21 -8.40 2.58
N ALA A 50 -3.09 -7.68 2.44
CA ALA A 50 -1.77 -8.28 2.28
C ALA A 50 -0.65 -7.44 2.91
N ASP A 51 0.37 -8.10 3.41
CA ASP A 51 1.60 -7.46 3.86
C ASP A 51 2.52 -7.24 2.66
N PHE A 52 2.93 -5.99 2.41
CA PHE A 52 3.81 -5.67 1.29
C PHE A 52 5.17 -6.40 1.36
N ARG A 53 5.55 -6.92 2.54
CA ARG A 53 6.77 -7.70 2.75
C ARG A 53 6.66 -9.15 2.27
N ALA A 54 5.45 -9.62 1.97
CA ALA A 54 5.17 -10.97 1.49
C ALA A 54 3.90 -10.97 0.63
N LEU A 55 4.04 -10.56 -0.64
CA LEU A 55 2.92 -10.41 -1.55
C LEU A 55 2.43 -11.78 -2.05
N PRO A 56 1.12 -12.08 -2.00
CA PRO A 56 0.57 -13.39 -2.39
C PRO A 56 0.39 -13.51 -3.92
N PHE A 57 1.35 -13.03 -4.68
CA PHE A 57 1.36 -13.07 -6.14
C PHE A 57 2.60 -13.82 -6.64
N ALA A 58 2.48 -14.45 -7.80
CA ALA A 58 3.61 -15.07 -8.47
C ALA A 58 4.59 -14.01 -8.99
N ASP A 59 5.82 -14.44 -9.26
CA ASP A 59 6.85 -13.61 -9.87
C ASP A 59 6.37 -13.06 -11.23
N SER A 60 6.76 -11.83 -11.57
CA SER A 60 6.46 -11.21 -12.87
C SER A 60 4.97 -11.20 -13.24
N SER A 61 4.09 -10.96 -12.27
CA SER A 61 2.63 -10.94 -12.49
C SER A 61 2.14 -9.62 -13.10
N PHE A 62 2.73 -8.48 -12.73
CA PHE A 62 2.20 -7.16 -13.06
C PHE A 62 3.15 -6.34 -13.95
N PRO A 63 2.66 -5.66 -15.01
CA PRO A 63 3.46 -4.70 -15.77
C PRO A 63 3.71 -3.38 -15.03
N VAL A 64 2.87 -3.01 -14.06
CA VAL A 64 3.04 -1.81 -13.22
C VAL A 64 2.82 -2.16 -11.76
N VAL A 65 3.73 -1.71 -10.90
CA VAL A 65 3.60 -1.81 -9.43
C VAL A 65 3.76 -0.41 -8.85
N VAL A 66 2.84 -0.01 -7.97
CA VAL A 66 2.93 1.21 -7.17
C VAL A 66 3.35 0.83 -5.77
N PHE A 67 4.46 1.39 -5.30
CA PHE A 67 4.97 1.17 -3.95
C PHE A 67 5.21 2.51 -3.23
N ASP A 68 4.13 3.04 -2.63
CA ASP A 68 4.15 4.20 -1.73
C ASP A 68 3.95 3.75 -0.26
N PRO A 69 4.98 3.17 0.39
CA PRO A 69 4.87 2.69 1.77
C PRO A 69 4.74 3.87 2.74
N PRO A 70 4.33 3.63 4.01
CA PRO A 70 4.30 4.68 5.01
C PRO A 70 5.65 5.39 5.17
N HIS A 71 5.63 6.71 5.32
CA HIS A 71 6.85 7.53 5.51
C HIS A 71 7.10 7.95 6.96
N LEU A 72 6.12 7.73 7.84
CA LEU A 72 6.15 8.23 9.21
C LEU A 72 6.82 7.23 10.16
N GLU A 73 8.02 7.55 10.63
CA GLU A 73 8.71 6.81 11.72
C GLU A 73 8.20 7.23 13.11
N ARG A 74 8.01 8.54 13.31
CA ARG A 74 7.74 9.15 14.61
C ARG A 74 6.35 9.79 14.62
N VAL A 75 5.33 8.96 14.86
CA VAL A 75 3.96 9.45 15.06
C VAL A 75 3.36 8.76 16.28
N GLY A 76 2.67 9.55 17.11
CA GLY A 76 1.95 9.03 18.28
C GLY A 76 0.93 7.97 17.85
N GLN A 77 0.73 6.94 18.67
CA GLN A 77 -0.14 5.81 18.30
C GLN A 77 -1.58 6.24 17.96
N THR A 78 -2.06 7.33 18.56
CA THR A 78 -3.41 7.87 18.35
C THR A 78 -3.46 9.00 17.31
N ALA A 79 -2.32 9.40 16.75
CA ALA A 79 -2.26 10.53 15.84
C ALA A 79 -2.95 10.21 14.51
N TRP A 80 -3.81 11.12 14.07
CA TRP A 80 -4.58 10.98 12.82
C TRP A 80 -3.69 10.76 11.59
N MET A 81 -2.48 11.33 11.57
CA MET A 81 -1.51 11.14 10.48
C MET A 81 -1.08 9.67 10.36
N GLY A 82 -0.89 8.98 11.48
CA GLY A 82 -0.55 7.55 11.48
C GLY A 82 -1.70 6.67 10.99
N LYS A 83 -2.95 7.03 11.35
CA LYS A 83 -4.13 6.35 10.83
C LYS A 83 -4.25 6.53 9.31
N LYS A 84 -4.08 7.76 8.83
CA LYS A 84 -4.24 8.12 7.42
C LYS A 84 -3.14 7.58 6.51
N TYR A 85 -1.88 7.77 6.89
CA TYR A 85 -0.72 7.48 6.04
C TYR A 85 0.01 6.19 6.44
N GLY A 86 -0.45 5.50 7.48
CA GLY A 86 0.28 4.37 8.06
C GLY A 86 1.48 4.84 8.88
N ARG A 87 2.19 3.87 9.47
CA ARG A 87 3.40 4.12 10.28
C ARG A 87 4.42 3.02 10.04
N LEU A 88 5.67 3.42 9.89
CA LEU A 88 6.80 2.51 9.87
C LEU A 88 7.11 1.98 11.28
N ASN A 89 7.51 0.71 11.37
CA ASN A 89 8.00 0.17 12.64
C ASN A 89 9.37 0.76 12.98
N LYS A 90 9.45 1.55 14.06
CA LYS A 90 10.68 2.24 14.48
C LYS A 90 11.92 1.34 14.57
N LYS A 91 11.76 0.05 14.89
CA LYS A 91 12.87 -0.91 15.02
C LYS A 91 13.23 -1.58 13.70
N THR A 92 12.24 -1.83 12.83
CA THR A 92 12.40 -2.70 11.65
C THR A 92 12.17 -2.01 10.32
N TRP A 93 11.88 -0.72 10.28
CA TRP A 93 11.46 -0.04 9.05
C TRP A 93 12.43 -0.21 7.88
N ARG A 94 13.74 -0.21 8.14
CA ARG A 94 14.75 -0.41 7.10
C ARG A 94 14.67 -1.80 6.48
N SER A 95 14.48 -2.84 7.29
CA SER A 95 14.32 -4.21 6.81
C SER A 95 12.95 -4.41 6.16
N ASP A 96 11.90 -3.77 6.71
CA ASP A 96 10.55 -3.83 6.15
C ASP A 96 10.54 -3.23 4.74
N LEU A 97 11.03 -1.99 4.56
CA LEU A 97 11.11 -1.35 3.24
C LEU A 97 11.99 -2.15 2.26
N ARG A 98 13.11 -2.70 2.72
CA ARG A 98 13.96 -3.57 1.88
C ARG A 98 13.20 -4.80 1.40
N ALA A 99 12.44 -5.46 2.28
CA ALA A 99 11.61 -6.61 1.92
C ALA A 99 10.49 -6.18 0.95
N GLY A 100 9.86 -5.03 1.18
CA GLY A 100 8.85 -4.47 0.31
C GLY A 100 9.36 -4.18 -1.10
N PHE A 101 10.51 -3.51 -1.23
CA PHE A 101 11.13 -3.30 -2.55
C PHE A 101 11.45 -4.64 -3.23
N LYS A 102 11.97 -5.62 -2.49
CA LYS A 102 12.26 -6.96 -3.03
C LYS A 102 10.99 -7.61 -3.58
N GLU A 103 9.89 -7.57 -2.85
CA GLU A 103 8.61 -8.12 -3.29
C GLU A 103 8.02 -7.35 -4.47
N ALA A 104 8.07 -6.01 -4.44
CA ALA A 104 7.61 -5.18 -5.54
C ALA A 104 8.36 -5.49 -6.85
N PHE A 105 9.69 -5.64 -6.81
CA PHE A 105 10.46 -6.08 -7.96
C PHE A 105 10.22 -7.54 -8.36
N ARG A 106 9.97 -8.44 -7.40
CA ARG A 106 9.67 -9.85 -7.68
C ARG A 106 8.39 -10.00 -8.49
N VAL A 107 7.32 -9.29 -8.10
CA VAL A 107 6.01 -9.37 -8.77
C VAL A 107 5.95 -8.49 -10.03
N LEU A 108 6.88 -7.55 -10.22
CA LEU A 108 7.01 -6.75 -11.42
C LEU A 108 7.56 -7.57 -12.58
N ARG A 109 6.94 -7.43 -13.75
CA ARG A 109 7.42 -8.06 -14.99
C ARG A 109 8.76 -7.47 -15.44
N PRO A 110 9.57 -8.23 -16.20
CA PRO A 110 10.67 -7.65 -16.96
C PRO A 110 10.20 -6.46 -17.80
N HIS A 111 10.98 -5.37 -17.78
CA HIS A 111 10.64 -4.09 -18.42
C HIS A 111 9.36 -3.40 -17.89
N GLY A 112 8.81 -3.86 -16.76
CA GLY A 112 7.72 -3.19 -16.06
C GLY A 112 8.17 -1.90 -15.38
N VAL A 113 7.19 -1.13 -14.89
CA VAL A 113 7.41 0.13 -14.17
C VAL A 113 7.08 -0.05 -12.69
N LEU A 114 8.06 0.26 -11.84
CA LEU A 114 7.83 0.49 -10.41
C LEU A 114 7.72 2.00 -10.19
N ILE A 115 6.66 2.44 -9.52
CA ILE A 115 6.42 3.83 -9.11
C ILE A 115 6.59 3.93 -7.60
#